data_AF-A0A958QK51-F1
#
_entry.id   AF-A0A958QK51-F1
#
_cell.length_a   1.000
_cell.length_b   1.000
_cell.length_c   1.000
_cell.angle_alpha   90.00
_cell.angle_beta   90.00
_cell.angle_gamma   90.00
#
_symmetry.space_group_name_H-M   'P 1'
#
loop_
_entity.id
_entity.type
_entity.pdbx_description
1 polymer ?
#
loop_
_entity_poly.entity_id
_entity_poly.type
_entity_poly.pdbx_seq_one_letter_code
_entity_poly.pdbx_strand_id
1 'polypeptide(L)'
;KDDFRREIMNYIGALSIEGKRFDYKSNERLYKALELKLFEDQKDTIKLSTLVTSVADKDTQEKIDIVRSRLIKDFGYDEISANDVLSYVASIFARGDAKKT
;
A
#
# COMPACT_ATOMS: atom_id res chain seq x y z
N LYS A 1 22.91 2.14 8.29
CA LYS A 1 21.97 1.46 9.22
C LYS A 1 22.56 1.32 10.62
N ASP A 2 23.85 0.98 10.73
CA ASP A 2 24.50 0.81 12.04
C ASP A 2 24.79 2.12 12.78
N ASP A 3 25.03 3.21 12.06
CA ASP A 3 25.21 4.53 12.72
C ASP A 3 23.94 5.04 13.37
N PHE A 4 22.79 4.81 12.75
CA PHE A 4 21.50 5.13 13.34
C PHE A 4 21.22 4.31 14.61
N ARG A 5 21.54 3.01 14.60
CA ARG A 5 21.41 2.17 15.80
C ARG A 5 22.33 2.63 16.93
N ARG A 6 23.57 2.97 16.61
CA ARG A 6 24.54 3.51 17.58
C ARG A 6 24.04 4.82 18.20
N GLU A 7 23.50 5.72 17.37
CA GLU A 7 22.93 7.00 17.81
C GLU A 7 21.75 6.81 18.77
N ILE A 8 20.82 5.90 18.46
CA ILE A 8 19.69 5.59 19.35
C ILE A 8 20.17 4.94 20.66
N MET A 9 21.13 4.03 20.60
CA MET A 9 21.70 3.42 21.81
C MET A 9 22.39 4.45 22.71
N ASN A 10 23.13 5.39 22.12
CA ASN A 10 23.75 6.49 22.87
C ASN A 10 22.71 7.39 23.53
N TYR A 11 21.62 7.68 22.83
CA TYR A 11 20.51 8.49 23.37
C TYR A 11 19.78 7.78 24.51
N ILE A 12 19.49 6.48 24.39
CA ILE A 12 18.92 5.66 25.47
C ILE A 12 19.87 5.61 26.67
N GLY A 13 21.17 5.45 26.41
CA GLY A 13 22.21 5.45 27.44
C GLY A 13 22.27 6.78 28.20
N ALA A 14 22.26 7.91 27.49
CA ALA A 14 22.26 9.24 28.10
C ALA A 14 21.04 9.46 29.00
N LEU A 15 19.83 9.11 28.54
CA LEU A 15 18.61 9.20 29.33
C LEU A 15 18.64 8.32 30.58
N SER A 16 19.23 7.12 30.47
CA SER A 16 19.34 6.18 31.60
C SER A 16 20.30 6.69 32.67
N ILE A 17 21.39 7.36 32.27
CA ILE A 17 22.33 8.03 33.19
C ILE A 17 21.65 9.20 33.92
N GLU A 18 20.76 9.93 33.22
CA GLU A 18 19.96 11.01 33.81
C GLU A 18 18.77 10.52 34.65
N GLY A 19 18.58 9.20 34.80
CA GLY A 19 17.45 8.60 35.52
C GLY A 19 16.10 8.78 34.83
N LYS A 20 16.09 9.19 33.56
CA LYS A 20 14.89 9.42 32.76
C LYS A 20 14.52 8.15 31.99
N ARG A 21 13.21 7.90 31.88
CA ARG A 21 12.70 6.77 31.09
C ARG A 21 12.73 7.12 29.60
N PHE A 22 13.17 6.17 28.78
CA PHE A 22 13.15 6.32 27.33
C PHE A 22 11.71 6.35 26.79
N ASP A 23 11.42 7.33 25.94
CA ASP A 23 10.21 7.43 25.12
C ASP A 23 10.60 7.51 23.64
N TYR A 24 10.01 6.66 22.80
CA TYR A 24 10.26 6.65 21.36
C TYR A 24 9.86 7.96 20.66
N LYS A 25 8.96 8.75 21.27
CA LYS A 25 8.56 10.08 20.77
C LYS A 25 9.57 11.19 21.07
N SER A 26 10.48 10.96 22.02
CA SER A 26 11.43 11.98 22.46
C SER A 26 12.56 12.23 21.45
N ASN A 27 12.75 11.32 20.48
CA ASN A 27 13.70 11.47 19.39
C ASN A 27 12.95 11.56 18.05
N GLU A 28 12.93 12.74 17.44
CA GLU A 28 12.18 13.00 16.20
C GLU A 28 12.62 12.09 15.04
N ARG A 29 13.91 11.77 14.98
CA ARG A 29 14.47 10.89 13.93
C ARG A 29 14.02 9.45 14.10
N LEU A 30 13.99 8.95 15.34
CA LEU A 30 13.44 7.63 15.66
C LEU A 30 11.95 7.57 15.36
N TYR A 31 11.22 8.59 15.79
CA TYR A 31 9.79 8.69 15.58
C TYR A 31 9.44 8.63 14.09
N LYS A 32 10.08 9.46 13.26
CA LYS A 32 9.92 9.44 11.79
C LYS A 32 10.31 8.09 11.18
N ALA A 33 11.39 7.47 11.65
CA ALA A 33 11.81 6.16 11.14
C ALA A 33 10.79 5.05 11.45
N LEU A 34 10.17 5.10 12.64
CA LEU A 34 9.11 4.19 13.05
C LEU A 34 7.83 4.44 12.25
N GLU A 35 7.43 5.69 12.03
CA GLU A 35 6.30 6.03 11.16
C GLU A 35 6.50 5.53 9.74
N LEU A 36 7.68 5.75 9.17
CA LEU A 36 8.01 5.33 7.80
C LEU A 36 8.02 3.81 7.68
N LYS A 37 8.52 3.10 8.71
CA LYS A 37 8.47 1.64 8.77
C LYS A 37 7.04 1.12 8.93
N LEU A 38 6.24 1.71 9.81
CA LEU A 38 4.84 1.35 10.02
C LEU A 38 4.03 1.59 8.75
N PHE A 39 4.29 2.69 8.05
CA PHE A 39 3.68 2.99 6.76
C PHE A 39 4.06 1.94 5.72
N GLU A 40 5.34 1.61 5.54
CA GLU A 40 5.76 0.56 4.61
C GLU A 40 5.13 -0.80 4.93
N ASP A 41 5.07 -1.18 6.21
CA ASP A 41 4.48 -2.44 6.65
C ASP A 41 2.96 -2.48 6.45
N GLN A 42 2.28 -1.33 6.50
CA GLN A 42 0.85 -1.22 6.30
C GLN A 42 0.43 -0.78 4.90
N LYS A 43 1.35 -0.36 4.01
CA LYS A 43 0.95 0.25 2.73
C LYS A 43 0.17 -0.71 1.84
N ASP A 44 0.50 -1.99 1.87
CA ASP A 44 -0.18 -2.99 1.05
C ASP A 44 -1.55 -3.36 1.65
N THR A 45 -1.67 -3.32 2.97
CA THR A 45 -2.96 -3.40 3.67
C THR A 45 -3.83 -2.17 3.41
N ILE A 46 -3.25 -0.96 3.36
CA ILE A 46 -3.95 0.29 3.04
C ILE A 46 -4.42 0.27 1.58
N LYS A 47 -3.61 -0.24 0.65
CA LYS A 47 -4.01 -0.41 -0.74
C LYS A 47 -5.12 -1.45 -0.90
N LEU A 48 -5.01 -2.60 -0.24
CA LEU A 48 -6.02 -3.66 -0.30
C LEU A 48 -7.33 -3.21 0.34
N SER A 49 -7.27 -2.61 1.53
CA SER A 49 -8.45 -2.05 2.18
C SER A 49 -9.05 -0.94 1.34
N THR A 50 -8.30 0.03 0.82
CA THR A 50 -8.85 1.09 -0.06
C THR A 50 -9.46 0.52 -1.34
N LEU A 51 -8.84 -0.50 -1.97
CA LEU A 51 -9.43 -1.21 -3.12
C LEU A 51 -10.73 -1.96 -2.75
N VAL A 52 -10.87 -2.39 -1.50
CA VAL A 52 -12.01 -3.16 -0.99
C VAL A 52 -13.09 -2.27 -0.34
N THR A 53 -12.75 -1.11 0.26
CA THR A 53 -13.70 -0.07 0.73
C THR A 53 -14.11 0.86 -0.38
N SER A 54 -13.32 1.00 -1.46
CA SER A 54 -13.85 1.34 -2.77
C SER A 54 -14.56 0.12 -3.36
N VAL A 55 -15.51 -0.44 -2.61
CA VAL A 55 -16.66 -1.12 -3.21
C VAL A 55 -17.10 -0.17 -4.31
N ALA A 56 -16.82 -0.58 -5.55
CA ALA A 56 -17.00 0.25 -6.71
C ALA A 56 -18.40 0.85 -6.64
N ASP A 57 -18.47 2.18 -6.75
CA ASP A 57 -19.72 2.89 -6.94
C ASP A 57 -20.59 2.08 -7.92
N LYS A 58 -21.90 1.91 -7.66
CA LYS A 58 -22.73 0.95 -8.43
C LYS A 58 -22.59 1.18 -9.94
N ASP A 59 -22.48 2.44 -10.34
CA ASP A 59 -22.25 2.89 -11.72
C ASP A 59 -20.91 2.38 -12.30
N THR A 60 -19.88 2.25 -11.47
CA THR A 60 -18.58 1.70 -11.86
C THR A 60 -18.65 0.18 -12.00
N GLN A 61 -19.36 -0.49 -11.10
CA GLN A 61 -19.56 -1.95 -11.20
C GLN A 61 -20.36 -2.31 -12.47
N GLU A 62 -21.42 -1.56 -12.78
CA GLU A 62 -22.18 -1.74 -14.01
C GLU A 62 -21.33 -1.57 -15.27
N LYS A 63 -20.43 -0.57 -15.29
CA LYS A 63 -19.49 -0.37 -16.40
C LYS A 63 -18.53 -1.54 -16.56
N ILE A 64 -18.00 -2.06 -15.45
CA ILE A 64 -17.13 -3.25 -15.46
C ILE A 64 -17.89 -4.45 -16.03
N ASP A 65 -19.16 -4.63 -15.64
CA ASP A 65 -19.99 -5.74 -16.11
C ASP A 65 -20.35 -5.62 -17.61
N ILE A 66 -20.55 -4.41 -18.12
CA ILE A 66 -20.73 -4.16 -19.57
C ILE A 66 -19.46 -4.54 -20.33
N VAL A 67 -18.28 -4.16 -19.84
CA VAL A 67 -17.00 -4.51 -20.49
C VAL A 67 -16.76 -6.01 -20.44
N ARG A 68 -17.01 -6.66 -19.30
CA ARG A 68 -16.93 -8.13 -19.16
C ARG A 68 -17.83 -8.82 -20.19
N SER A 69 -19.08 -8.35 -20.32
CA SER A 69 -20.04 -8.89 -21.27
C SER A 69 -19.59 -8.74 -22.73
N ARG A 70 -18.94 -7.62 -23.08
CA ARG A 70 -18.38 -7.41 -24.43
C ARG A 70 -17.18 -8.33 -24.70
N LEU A 71 -16.30 -8.53 -23.73
CA LEU A 71 -15.17 -9.46 -23.87
C LEU A 71 -15.65 -10.88 -24.18
N ILE A 72 -16.71 -11.33 -23.50
CA ILE A 72 -17.29 -12.66 -23.72
C ILE A 72 -17.96 -12.74 -25.10
N LYS A 73 -18.81 -11.76 -25.45
CA LYS A 73 -19.62 -11.80 -26.68
C LYS A 73 -18.82 -11.55 -27.96
N ASP A 74 -17.93 -10.57 -27.94
CA ASP A 74 -17.28 -10.07 -29.14
C ASP A 74 -15.89 -10.68 -29.37
N PHE A 75 -15.27 -11.20 -28.29
CA PHE A 75 -13.91 -11.74 -28.33
C PHE A 75 -13.80 -13.19 -27.84
N GLY A 76 -14.91 -13.82 -27.43
CA GLY A 76 -14.96 -15.24 -27.09
C GLY A 76 -14.26 -15.60 -25.78
N TYR A 77 -14.07 -14.65 -24.87
CA TYR A 77 -13.54 -14.93 -23.53
C TYR A 77 -14.56 -15.75 -22.73
N ASP A 78 -14.08 -16.63 -21.85
CA ASP A 78 -14.91 -17.18 -20.79
C ASP A 78 -14.99 -16.20 -19.60
N GLU A 79 -15.90 -16.47 -18.66
CA GLU A 79 -16.17 -15.58 -17.53
C GLU A 79 -14.94 -15.38 -16.64
N ILE A 80 -14.12 -16.42 -16.48
CA ILE A 80 -12.91 -16.41 -15.64
C ILE A 80 -11.84 -15.54 -16.32
N SER A 81 -11.55 -15.81 -17.59
CA SER A 81 -10.54 -15.10 -18.37
C SER A 81 -10.88 -13.62 -18.54
N ALA A 82 -12.17 -13.29 -18.74
CA ALA A 82 -12.61 -11.90 -18.81
C ALA A 82 -12.36 -11.16 -17.48
N ASN A 83 -12.60 -11.83 -16.34
CA ASN A 83 -12.35 -11.25 -15.02
C ASN A 83 -10.85 -11.10 -14.72
N ASP A 84 -10.04 -12.08 -15.12
CA ASP A 84 -8.59 -12.07 -14.92
C ASP A 84 -7.92 -10.97 -15.74
N VAL A 85 -8.36 -10.74 -16.99
CA VAL A 85 -7.86 -9.64 -17.82
C VAL A 85 -8.19 -8.28 -17.20
N LEU A 86 -9.43 -8.10 -16.72
CA LEU A 86 -9.84 -6.84 -16.07
C LEU A 86 -9.02 -6.59 -14.80
N SER A 87 -8.77 -7.63 -14.01
CA SER A 87 -7.93 -7.57 -12.80
C SER A 87 -6.47 -7.27 -13.13
N TYR A 88 -5.94 -7.87 -14.20
CA TYR A 88 -4.58 -7.64 -14.67
C TYR A 88 -4.39 -6.19 -15.14
N VAL A 89 -5.31 -5.66 -15.93
CA VAL A 89 -5.29 -4.25 -16.39
C VAL A 89 -5.38 -3.30 -15.19
N ALA A 90 -6.29 -3.55 -14.24
CA ALA A 90 -6.38 -2.77 -13.01
C ALA A 90 -5.05 -2.75 -12.23
N SER A 91 -4.34 -3.88 -12.18
CA SER A 91 -3.03 -3.97 -11.54
C SER A 91 -1.95 -3.15 -12.25
N ILE A 92 -1.97 -3.05 -13.59
CA ILE A 92 -1.04 -2.22 -14.37
C ILE A 92 -1.27 -0.73 -14.06
N PHE A 93 -2.54 -0.30 -14.06
CA PHE A 93 -2.90 1.07 -13.70
C PHE A 93 -2.50 1.40 -12.25
N ALA A 94 -2.73 0.48 -11.31
CA ALA A 94 -2.36 0.66 -9.91
C ALA A 94 -0.84 0.72 -9.68
N ARG A 95 -0.04 0.02 -10.50
CA ARG A 95 1.43 0.10 -10.47
C ARG A 95 1.98 1.36 -11.15
N GLY A 96 1.17 2.06 -11.94
CA GLY A 96 1.61 3.24 -12.69
C GLY A 96 2.44 2.90 -13.93
N ASP A 97 2.47 1.63 -14.35
CA ASP A 97 3.23 1.13 -15.50
C ASP A 97 2.53 1.41 -16.84
N ALA A 98 1.46 2.21 -16.85
CA ALA A 98 0.80 2.65 -18.06
C ALA A 98 1.78 3.52 -18.88
N LYS A 99 2.43 2.90 -19.85
CA LYS A 99 3.36 3.55 -20.77
C LYS A 99 2.67 4.77 -21.38
N LYS A 100 3.17 5.98 -21.10
CA LYS A 100 2.72 7.20 -21.78
C LYS A 100 3.01 7.05 -23.27
N THR A 101 1.98 6.76 -24.05
CA THR A 101 1.94 6.93 -25.51
C THR A 101 1.52 8.35 -25.84
#